data_AF-A0A1B3X4C7-F1
#
_entry.id   AF-A0A1B3X4C7-F1
#
_cell.length_a   1.000
_cell.length_b   1.000
_cell.length_c   1.000
_cell.angle_alpha   90.00
_cell.angle_beta   90.00
_cell.angle_gamma   90.00
#
_symmetry.space_group_name_H-M   'P 1'
#
loop_
_entity.id
_entity.type
_entity.pdbx_description
1 polymer ?
#
loop_
_entity_poly.entity_id
_entity_poly.type
_entity_poly.pdbx_seq_one_letter_code
_entity_poly.pdbx_strand_id
1 'polypeptide(L)'
;MAFKYINPGYAELLSVKDGATVIGEQYSKTGVSFWQPTYYKGLNLSEVPPELYGRFDMYIKDTEQGGNAKLSFAIGGYKIIEAEKFWSTWKIRGSNNNEMLAVGDAVRVKEICSVWFHIKPGENGNGVFHALIDEREVCNMSNAYVGYLTNSDAKTIAILTNNDDILISNLILSDEEISPREQVITLPVKETQTNMTDCGDGSYEATAANQEILQSVDVAALSAKYGTDSRVTGISLIGNPAYRTAEGLCALTAIEKSGGNITEYGRHIVEQNPTSVVMDARSASMTIAELTGQQFGWRAGT
;
A
#
# COMPACT_ATOMS: atom_id res chain seq x y z
N MET A 1 -12.24 -14.08 4.56
CA MET A 1 -12.47 -12.72 4.03
C MET A 1 -11.54 -12.52 2.84
N ALA A 2 -11.75 -11.46 2.07
CA ALA A 2 -10.77 -11.00 1.09
C ALA A 2 -10.44 -9.55 1.45
N PHE A 3 -9.20 -9.26 1.82
CA PHE A 3 -8.71 -7.91 2.02
C PHE A 3 -7.63 -7.59 0.99
N LYS A 4 -7.60 -6.33 0.59
CA LYS A 4 -6.53 -5.78 -0.25
C LYS A 4 -6.22 -4.38 0.21
N TYR A 5 -5.03 -4.20 0.76
CA TYR A 5 -4.50 -2.92 1.17
C TYR A 5 -3.56 -2.41 0.06
N ILE A 6 -3.74 -1.15 -0.34
CA ILE A 6 -3.01 -0.52 -1.43
C ILE A 6 -2.53 0.84 -0.93
N ASN A 7 -1.22 1.06 -0.88
CA ASN A 7 -0.63 2.32 -0.46
C ASN A 7 0.41 2.76 -1.50
N PRO A 8 0.19 3.88 -2.23
CA PRO A 8 1.13 4.34 -3.24
C PRO A 8 2.46 4.82 -2.66
N GLY A 9 2.50 5.20 -1.38
CA GLY A 9 3.69 5.74 -0.73
C GLY A 9 3.43 6.77 0.38
N TYR A 10 2.22 6.84 0.95
CA TYR A 10 1.89 7.78 2.03
C TYR A 10 2.08 7.13 3.40
N ALA A 11 2.88 7.75 4.27
CA ALA A 11 3.07 7.31 5.65
C ALA A 11 1.80 7.42 6.48
N GLU A 12 0.96 8.41 6.17
CA GLU A 12 -0.29 8.74 6.87
C GLU A 12 -1.34 7.63 6.71
N LEU A 13 -1.16 6.73 5.74
CA LEU A 13 -2.01 5.55 5.53
C LEU A 13 -1.62 4.35 6.39
N LEU A 14 -0.53 4.46 7.16
CA LEU A 14 -0.18 3.50 8.19
C LEU A 14 -0.79 3.95 9.52
N SER A 15 -1.05 3.00 10.41
CA SER A 15 -1.54 3.26 11.78
C SER A 15 -0.43 3.78 12.72
N VAL A 16 0.46 4.66 12.24
CA VAL A 16 1.59 5.26 12.98
C VAL A 16 1.66 6.76 12.85
N LYS A 17 2.09 7.42 13.91
CA LYS A 17 2.24 8.88 13.96
C LYS A 17 3.62 9.38 13.51
N ASP A 18 4.67 8.56 13.60
CA ASP A 18 6.05 9.03 13.39
C ASP A 18 6.60 8.71 11.99
N GLY A 19 5.78 8.11 11.11
CA GLY A 19 6.15 7.92 9.72
C GLY A 19 6.13 9.24 8.96
N ALA A 20 6.93 9.33 7.90
CA ALA A 20 7.00 10.51 7.05
C ALA A 20 6.96 10.14 5.57
N THR A 21 6.13 10.89 4.83
CA THR A 21 6.05 10.86 3.38
C THR A 21 7.17 11.68 2.76
N VAL A 22 7.79 11.12 1.72
CA VAL A 22 8.87 11.70 0.92
C VAL A 22 8.44 11.73 -0.53
N ILE A 23 8.44 12.94 -1.11
CA ILE A 23 8.06 13.20 -2.50
C ILE A 23 9.33 13.13 -3.38
N GLY A 24 9.22 12.44 -4.51
CA GLY A 24 10.28 12.39 -5.52
C GLY A 24 10.12 11.18 -6.44
N GLU A 25 10.04 11.44 -7.75
CA GLU A 25 9.96 10.40 -8.77
C GLU A 25 11.21 9.52 -8.83
N GLN A 26 12.36 10.03 -8.37
CA GLN A 26 13.58 9.24 -8.24
C GLN A 26 13.46 8.14 -7.17
N TYR A 27 12.58 8.33 -6.17
CA TYR A 27 12.39 7.38 -5.08
C TYR A 27 11.24 6.40 -5.35
N SER A 28 10.30 6.75 -6.23
CA SER A 28 9.08 5.97 -6.44
C SER A 28 8.45 6.21 -7.81
N LYS A 29 7.92 5.13 -8.39
CA LYS A 29 7.10 5.17 -9.62
C LYS A 29 5.77 5.92 -9.44
N THR A 30 5.28 6.06 -8.21
CA THR A 30 4.05 6.80 -7.87
C THR A 30 4.33 8.26 -7.53
N GLY A 31 5.59 8.68 -7.50
CA GLY A 31 6.01 10.03 -7.08
C GLY A 31 6.06 10.25 -5.57
N VAL A 32 5.53 9.32 -4.77
CA VAL A 32 5.53 9.35 -3.31
C VAL A 32 6.10 8.06 -2.73
N SER A 33 6.75 8.18 -1.58
CA SER A 33 7.33 7.08 -0.83
C SER A 33 7.29 7.43 0.66
N PHE A 34 7.46 6.45 1.54
CA PHE A 34 7.49 6.70 2.96
C PHE A 34 8.61 5.96 3.65
N TRP A 35 8.93 6.43 4.85
CA TRP A 35 9.63 5.66 5.87
C TRP A 35 8.86 5.80 7.19
N GLN A 36 8.89 4.78 8.03
CA GLN A 36 8.39 4.85 9.41
C GLN A 36 9.43 4.26 10.36
N PRO A 37 9.84 4.96 11.43
CA PRO A 37 10.79 4.44 12.41
C PRO A 37 10.13 3.78 13.63
N THR A 38 8.81 3.89 13.79
CA THR A 38 8.08 3.36 14.95
C THR A 38 8.04 1.83 14.92
N TYR A 39 8.83 1.22 15.81
CA TYR A 39 8.95 -0.22 15.97
C TYR A 39 7.59 -0.95 16.09
N TYR A 40 7.43 -2.04 15.34
CA TYR A 40 6.26 -2.94 15.33
C TYR A 40 4.90 -2.26 15.17
N LYS A 41 4.83 -1.26 14.30
CA LYS A 41 3.56 -0.65 13.91
C LYS A 41 3.42 -0.62 12.39
N GLY A 42 2.19 -0.59 11.90
CA GLY A 42 1.90 -0.65 10.47
C GLY A 42 0.41 -0.68 10.25
N LEU A 43 -0.15 -1.85 9.95
CA LEU A 43 -1.57 -2.03 9.66
C LEU A 43 -2.19 -3.01 10.65
N ASN A 44 -3.37 -2.66 11.19
CA ASN A 44 -4.19 -3.59 11.97
C ASN A 44 -5.31 -4.14 11.09
N LEU A 45 -5.37 -5.46 10.98
CA LEU A 45 -6.40 -6.20 10.26
C LEU A 45 -7.58 -6.50 11.20
N SER A 46 -8.77 -6.66 10.62
CA SER A 46 -9.97 -7.07 11.34
C SER A 46 -9.87 -8.51 11.86
N GLU A 47 -9.27 -9.40 11.06
CA GLU A 47 -9.02 -10.81 11.38
C GLU A 47 -7.59 -11.22 11.02
N VAL A 48 -7.17 -12.39 11.49
CA VAL A 48 -5.86 -12.97 11.17
C VAL A 48 -5.92 -13.56 9.76
N PRO A 49 -5.03 -13.15 8.84
CA PRO A 49 -5.07 -13.66 7.48
C PRO A 49 -4.53 -15.10 7.43
N PRO A 50 -5.21 -16.02 6.72
CA PRO A 50 -4.77 -17.41 6.63
C PRO A 50 -3.46 -17.55 5.85
N GLU A 51 -3.20 -16.64 4.92
CA GLU A 51 -1.97 -16.47 4.16
C GLU A 51 -1.78 -14.97 3.89
N LEU A 52 -0.56 -14.52 3.63
CA LEU A 52 -0.28 -13.13 3.31
C LEU A 52 0.60 -13.03 2.07
N TYR A 53 0.11 -12.29 1.09
CA TYR A 53 0.85 -11.84 -0.07
C TYR A 53 1.20 -10.38 0.10
N GLY A 54 2.42 -10.01 -0.30
CA GLY A 54 2.88 -8.64 -0.25
C GLY A 54 3.75 -8.28 -1.43
N ARG A 55 3.61 -7.05 -1.90
CA ARG A 55 4.45 -6.47 -2.94
C ARG A 55 4.73 -5.01 -2.59
N PHE A 56 5.97 -4.58 -2.73
CA PHE A 56 6.34 -3.18 -2.56
C PHE A 56 7.56 -2.82 -3.39
N ASP A 57 7.70 -1.55 -3.69
CA ASP A 57 8.92 -0.99 -4.22
C ASP A 57 9.76 -0.40 -3.07
N MET A 58 11.08 -0.54 -3.18
CA MET A 58 12.05 -0.06 -2.22
C MET A 58 13.13 0.75 -2.92
N TYR A 59 13.51 1.88 -2.34
CA TYR A 59 14.65 2.69 -2.77
C TYR A 59 15.64 2.85 -1.63
N ILE A 60 16.91 2.51 -1.87
CA ILE A 60 18.00 2.65 -0.90
C ILE A 60 18.88 3.82 -1.31
N LYS A 61 19.01 4.87 -0.49
CA LYS A 61 19.83 6.06 -0.80
C LYS A 61 21.34 5.76 -0.81
N ASP A 62 21.77 4.77 -0.03
CA ASP A 62 23.17 4.38 0.19
C ASP A 62 24.07 5.57 0.55
N THR A 63 23.75 6.16 1.71
CA THR A 63 24.54 7.21 2.35
C THR A 63 25.73 6.61 3.12
N GLU A 64 26.74 7.42 3.46
CA GLU A 64 27.84 6.98 4.33
C GLU A 64 27.36 6.52 5.71
N GLN A 65 26.20 7.02 6.18
CA GLN A 65 25.50 6.59 7.40
C GLN A 65 24.72 5.27 7.24
N GLY A 66 24.58 4.76 6.01
CA GLY A 66 23.76 3.59 5.66
C GLY A 66 24.19 2.26 6.28
N GLY A 67 25.23 2.24 7.13
CA GLY A 67 25.55 1.10 7.98
C GLY A 67 24.48 0.79 9.05
N ASN A 68 23.65 1.77 9.40
CA ASN A 68 22.59 1.61 10.40
C ASN A 68 21.19 1.41 9.82
N ALA A 69 20.99 1.63 8.52
CA ALA A 69 19.66 1.60 7.93
C ALA A 69 19.11 0.17 7.81
N LYS A 70 17.83 0.00 8.17
CA LYS A 70 17.16 -1.31 8.25
C LYS A 70 15.70 -1.23 7.84
N LEU A 71 15.29 -2.13 6.96
CA LEU A 71 13.90 -2.49 6.68
C LEU A 71 13.53 -3.75 7.45
N SER A 72 12.33 -3.79 8.02
CA SER A 72 11.71 -5.00 8.54
C SER A 72 10.22 -5.02 8.22
N PHE A 73 9.76 -6.09 7.61
CA PHE A 73 8.35 -6.41 7.40
C PHE A 73 7.99 -7.61 8.28
N ALA A 74 6.92 -7.51 9.06
CA ALA A 74 6.52 -8.55 10.00
C ALA A 74 5.00 -8.69 10.10
N ILE A 75 4.52 -9.86 10.52
CA ILE A 75 3.13 -10.09 10.92
C ILE A 75 3.09 -10.84 12.25
N GLY A 76 2.27 -10.42 13.21
CA GLY A 76 2.24 -11.08 14.52
C GLY A 76 3.59 -11.15 15.21
N GLY A 77 4.42 -10.11 15.04
CA GLY A 77 5.79 -10.08 15.54
C GLY A 77 6.76 -11.05 14.83
N TYR A 78 6.30 -11.85 13.86
CA TYR A 78 7.15 -12.67 13.00
C TYR A 78 7.68 -11.85 11.85
N LYS A 79 8.99 -11.62 11.83
CA LYS A 79 9.70 -11.03 10.70
C LYS A 79 9.56 -11.94 9.50
N ILE A 80 9.35 -11.31 8.34
CA ILE A 80 9.14 -11.96 7.05
C ILE A 80 10.25 -11.54 6.10
N ILE A 81 10.39 -10.22 5.92
CA ILE A 81 11.37 -9.59 5.03
C ILE A 81 12.23 -8.64 5.85
N GLU A 82 13.54 -8.73 5.72
CA GLU A 82 14.49 -7.77 6.29
C GLU A 82 15.43 -7.26 5.18
N ALA A 83 15.76 -5.97 5.18
CA ALA A 83 16.81 -5.42 4.34
C ALA A 83 17.79 -4.63 5.21
N GLU A 84 19.08 -4.94 5.09
CA GLU A 84 20.15 -4.28 5.86
C GLU A 84 21.48 -4.37 5.11
N LYS A 85 22.40 -3.46 5.43
CA LYS A 85 23.76 -3.48 4.89
C LYS A 85 24.58 -4.54 5.62
N PHE A 86 25.12 -5.49 4.87
CA PHE A 86 26.01 -6.53 5.39
C PHE A 86 27.42 -6.33 4.82
N TRP A 87 28.34 -5.94 5.70
CA TRP A 87 29.66 -5.41 5.33
C TRP A 87 29.53 -4.26 4.32
N SER A 88 29.81 -4.49 3.04
CA SER A 88 29.75 -3.49 1.98
C SER A 88 28.56 -3.66 1.02
N THR A 89 27.71 -4.68 1.23
CA THR A 89 26.61 -5.01 0.29
C THR A 89 25.26 -4.97 0.98
N TRP A 90 24.28 -4.33 0.33
CA TRP A 90 22.88 -4.39 0.73
C TRP A 90 22.28 -5.74 0.37
N LYS A 91 21.57 -6.37 1.31
CA LYS A 91 20.90 -7.65 1.08
C LYS A 91 19.49 -7.62 1.64
N ILE A 92 18.58 -8.27 0.92
CA ILE A 92 17.23 -8.59 1.42
C ILE A 92 17.20 -10.05 1.83
N ARG A 93 16.48 -10.34 2.91
CA ARG A 93 16.46 -11.64 3.57
C ARG A 93 15.04 -12.04 3.88
N GLY A 94 14.76 -13.34 3.69
CA GLY A 94 13.63 -13.99 4.31
C GLY A 94 13.99 -14.40 5.74
N SER A 95 13.11 -14.15 6.69
CA SER A 95 13.30 -14.41 8.11
C SER A 95 12.06 -15.10 8.68
N ASN A 96 12.20 -15.82 9.80
CA ASN A 96 11.06 -16.31 10.60
C ASN A 96 11.27 -16.08 12.11
N ASN A 97 11.96 -15.01 12.48
CA ASN A 97 12.48 -14.66 13.82
C ASN A 97 13.64 -15.52 14.33
N ASN A 98 13.53 -16.84 14.23
CA ASN A 98 14.53 -17.76 14.80
C ASN A 98 15.66 -18.06 13.83
N GLU A 99 15.34 -18.09 12.54
CA GLU A 99 16.25 -18.49 11.49
C GLU A 99 16.11 -17.57 10.27
N MET A 100 17.22 -17.46 9.55
CA MET A 100 17.27 -16.88 8.24
C MET A 100 16.82 -17.93 7.23
N LEU A 101 15.70 -17.67 6.57
CA LEU A 101 15.09 -18.57 5.59
C LEU A 101 15.78 -18.47 4.23
N ALA A 102 16.13 -17.25 3.82
CA ALA A 102 16.82 -17.01 2.57
C ALA A 102 17.58 -15.69 2.58
N VAL A 103 18.57 -15.59 1.69
CA VAL A 103 19.33 -14.37 1.46
C VAL A 103 19.35 -14.11 -0.04
N GLY A 104 18.80 -12.98 -0.44
CA GLY A 104 18.95 -12.50 -1.80
C GLY A 104 20.38 -12.05 -2.08
N ASP A 105 20.73 -11.95 -3.36
CA ASP A 105 21.99 -11.32 -3.75
C ASP A 105 22.02 -9.83 -3.38
N ALA A 106 23.15 -9.19 -3.68
CA ALA A 106 23.30 -7.76 -3.53
C ALA A 106 22.16 -7.03 -4.23
N VAL A 107 21.49 -6.15 -3.48
CA VAL A 107 20.36 -5.35 -3.97
C VAL A 107 20.90 -4.05 -4.53
N ARG A 108 20.26 -3.55 -5.60
CA ARG A 108 20.61 -2.28 -6.20
C ARG A 108 20.36 -1.14 -5.22
N VAL A 109 21.25 -0.16 -5.24
CA VAL A 109 21.14 1.09 -4.47
C VAL A 109 20.98 2.25 -5.41
N LYS A 110 20.37 3.33 -4.94
CA LYS A 110 20.02 4.52 -5.72
C LYS A 110 19.14 4.22 -6.94
N GLU A 111 18.41 3.11 -6.84
CA GLU A 111 17.49 2.62 -7.85
C GLU A 111 16.29 1.97 -7.14
N ILE A 112 15.17 1.92 -7.86
CA ILE A 112 13.97 1.25 -7.38
C ILE A 112 14.13 -0.27 -7.56
N CYS A 113 13.91 -1.00 -6.49
CA CYS A 113 13.87 -2.46 -6.44
C CYS A 113 12.45 -2.92 -6.07
N SER A 114 11.89 -3.90 -6.77
CA SER A 114 10.59 -4.47 -6.41
C SER A 114 10.78 -5.74 -5.58
N VAL A 115 10.04 -5.84 -4.48
CA VAL A 115 9.98 -7.03 -3.63
C VAL A 115 8.58 -7.60 -3.70
N TRP A 116 8.48 -8.91 -3.88
CA TRP A 116 7.23 -9.66 -3.73
C TRP A 116 7.47 -10.80 -2.76
N PHE A 117 6.46 -11.11 -1.93
CA PHE A 117 6.50 -12.27 -1.06
C PHE A 117 5.12 -12.89 -0.87
N HIS A 118 5.12 -14.17 -0.52
CA HIS A 118 3.98 -14.94 -0.05
C HIS A 118 4.41 -15.74 1.17
N ILE A 119 3.60 -15.67 2.22
CA ILE A 119 3.74 -16.54 3.39
C ILE A 119 2.44 -17.25 3.70
N LYS A 120 2.59 -18.51 4.13
CA LYS A 120 1.53 -19.31 4.71
C LYS A 120 2.02 -19.85 6.06
N PRO A 121 1.24 -19.69 7.14
CA PRO A 121 1.60 -20.20 8.45
C PRO A 121 1.63 -21.73 8.44
N GLY A 122 2.55 -22.29 9.22
CA GLY A 122 2.73 -23.72 9.38
C GLY A 122 3.80 -24.04 10.41
N GLU A 123 3.38 -24.63 11.54
CA GLU A 123 4.26 -24.88 12.69
C GLU A 123 5.00 -26.23 12.60
N ASN A 124 4.57 -27.13 11.71
CA ASN A 124 5.13 -28.47 11.54
C ASN A 124 5.77 -28.67 10.16
N GLY A 125 6.42 -27.63 9.63
CA GLY A 125 7.09 -27.70 8.33
C GLY A 125 6.10 -27.88 7.16
N ASN A 126 4.92 -27.29 7.28
CA ASN A 126 3.89 -27.23 6.24
C ASN A 126 3.53 -25.79 5.85
N GLY A 127 4.32 -24.82 6.30
CA GLY A 127 4.18 -23.42 5.92
C GLY A 127 4.85 -23.13 4.58
N VAL A 128 4.51 -21.98 4.00
CA VAL A 128 5.11 -21.49 2.75
C VAL A 128 5.86 -20.21 3.03
N PHE A 129 7.04 -20.09 2.43
CA PHE A 129 7.75 -18.83 2.29
C PHE A 129 8.27 -18.73 0.85
N HIS A 130 7.74 -17.79 0.09
CA HIS A 130 8.13 -17.54 -1.29
C HIS A 130 8.44 -16.06 -1.44
N ALA A 131 9.60 -15.71 -2.00
CA ALA A 131 10.01 -14.33 -2.19
C ALA A 131 10.72 -14.14 -3.53
N LEU A 132 10.38 -13.04 -4.21
CA LEU A 132 11.02 -12.56 -5.41
C LEU A 132 11.59 -11.16 -5.18
N ILE A 133 12.72 -10.89 -5.81
CA ILE A 133 13.32 -9.55 -5.88
C ILE A 133 13.53 -9.24 -7.37
N ASP A 134 12.96 -8.14 -7.85
CA ASP A 134 13.00 -7.76 -9.27
C ASP A 134 12.61 -8.91 -10.20
N GLU A 135 11.49 -9.57 -9.90
CA GLU A 135 10.97 -10.76 -10.63
C GLU A 135 11.88 -12.00 -10.59
N ARG A 136 13.01 -11.96 -9.88
CA ARG A 136 13.88 -13.13 -9.69
C ARG A 136 13.54 -13.83 -8.38
N GLU A 137 13.27 -15.13 -8.46
CA GLU A 137 13.07 -15.99 -7.30
C GLU A 137 14.32 -16.02 -6.41
N VAL A 138 14.13 -15.69 -5.13
CA VAL A 138 15.17 -15.74 -4.09
C VAL A 138 14.96 -16.93 -3.18
N CYS A 139 13.70 -17.30 -2.95
CA CYS A 139 13.33 -18.39 -2.07
C CYS A 139 11.94 -18.90 -2.45
N ASN A 140 11.75 -20.21 -2.45
CA ASN A 140 10.46 -20.85 -2.62
C ASN A 140 10.44 -22.14 -1.79
N MET A 141 10.03 -22.00 -0.52
CA MET A 141 9.98 -23.09 0.43
C MET A 141 8.53 -23.43 0.77
N SER A 142 8.19 -24.72 0.71
CA SER A 142 6.87 -25.25 1.07
C SER A 142 6.86 -26.01 2.40
N ASN A 143 7.96 -25.95 3.15
CA ASN A 143 8.16 -26.57 4.46
C ASN A 143 8.67 -25.56 5.51
N ALA A 144 8.34 -24.28 5.33
CA ALA A 144 8.80 -23.22 6.21
C ALA A 144 8.10 -23.30 7.57
N TYR A 145 8.83 -22.99 8.65
CA TYR A 145 8.24 -22.71 9.95
C TYR A 145 7.79 -21.25 10.01
N VAL A 146 6.47 -21.02 10.02
CA VAL A 146 5.86 -19.68 10.05
C VAL A 146 4.75 -19.68 11.11
N GLY A 147 5.04 -19.13 12.29
CA GLY A 147 4.22 -19.32 13.50
C GLY A 147 3.36 -18.11 13.91
N TYR A 148 3.04 -17.18 13.02
CA TYR A 148 2.37 -15.93 13.42
C TYR A 148 0.95 -16.10 13.97
N LEU A 149 0.28 -17.24 13.70
CA LEU A 149 -1.10 -17.50 14.15
C LEU A 149 -1.25 -17.56 15.67
N THR A 150 -0.20 -17.96 16.39
CA THR A 150 -0.23 -18.13 17.85
C THR A 150 0.16 -16.86 18.61
N ASN A 151 0.54 -15.80 17.91
CA ASN A 151 0.91 -14.53 18.52
C ASN A 151 -0.32 -13.65 18.81
N SER A 152 -0.31 -12.92 19.93
CA SER A 152 -1.38 -11.97 20.27
C SER A 152 -1.56 -10.86 19.22
N ASP A 153 -0.49 -10.54 18.48
CA ASP A 153 -0.46 -9.51 17.46
C ASP A 153 -0.68 -10.07 16.04
N ALA A 154 -1.20 -11.30 15.89
CA ALA A 154 -1.37 -11.98 14.59
C ALA A 154 -2.17 -11.20 13.53
N LYS A 155 -2.91 -10.16 13.95
CA LYS A 155 -3.66 -9.25 13.09
C LYS A 155 -2.88 -8.00 12.68
N THR A 156 -1.67 -7.81 13.20
CA THR A 156 -0.87 -6.62 12.97
C THR A 156 0.24 -6.95 11.99
N ILE A 157 0.23 -6.22 10.87
CA ILE A 157 1.36 -6.15 9.94
C ILE A 157 2.21 -4.96 10.36
N ALA A 158 3.48 -5.19 10.65
CA ALA A 158 4.44 -4.16 10.98
C ALA A 158 5.40 -3.92 9.83
N ILE A 159 5.66 -2.64 9.57
CA ILE A 159 6.62 -2.18 8.56
C ILE A 159 7.54 -1.23 9.29
N LEU A 160 8.85 -1.43 9.24
CA LEU A 160 9.83 -0.58 9.91
C LEU A 160 10.93 -0.21 8.94
N THR A 161 11.24 1.07 8.86
CA THR A 161 12.44 1.66 8.27
C THR A 161 13.00 2.65 9.27
N ASN A 162 14.08 2.30 9.97
CA ASN A 162 14.55 3.08 11.12
C ASN A 162 15.01 4.51 10.80
N ASN A 163 15.27 4.83 9.53
CA ASN A 163 15.54 6.17 9.02
C ASN A 163 15.07 6.30 7.56
N ASP A 164 15.33 7.46 6.96
CA ASP A 164 14.94 7.78 5.59
C ASP A 164 15.94 7.30 4.51
N ASP A 165 16.93 6.45 4.86
CA ASP A 165 17.85 5.86 3.89
C ASP A 165 17.20 4.74 3.08
N ILE A 166 16.13 4.13 3.61
CA ILE A 166 15.30 3.15 2.92
C ILE A 166 13.88 3.71 2.83
N LEU A 167 13.40 3.89 1.61
CA LEU A 167 12.06 4.39 1.31
C LEU A 167 11.23 3.27 0.70
N ILE A 168 9.96 3.20 1.08
CA ILE A 168 8.97 2.22 0.60
C ILE A 168 7.90 2.93 -0.22
N SER A 169 7.46 2.32 -1.31
CA SER A 169 6.31 2.78 -2.08
C SER A 169 5.60 1.61 -2.75
N ASN A 170 4.53 1.89 -3.50
CA ASN A 170 3.86 0.87 -4.33
C ASN A 170 3.47 -0.40 -3.53
N LEU A 171 3.03 -0.20 -2.29
CA LEU A 171 2.77 -1.26 -1.32
C LEU A 171 1.38 -1.86 -1.56
N ILE A 172 1.34 -3.17 -1.77
CA ILE A 172 0.13 -3.98 -1.91
C ILE A 172 0.23 -5.13 -0.91
N LEU A 173 -0.81 -5.33 -0.10
CA LEU A 173 -0.94 -6.47 0.81
C LEU A 173 -2.30 -7.12 0.60
N SER A 174 -2.34 -8.46 0.57
CA SER A 174 -3.59 -9.20 0.40
C SER A 174 -3.52 -10.58 1.05
N ASP A 175 -4.66 -11.11 1.44
CA ASP A 175 -4.85 -12.52 1.78
C ASP A 175 -5.14 -13.39 0.54
N GLU A 176 -5.27 -12.79 -0.63
CA GLU A 176 -5.38 -13.45 -1.93
C GLU A 176 -4.10 -13.29 -2.75
N GLU A 177 -3.88 -14.21 -3.68
CA GLU A 177 -2.69 -14.19 -4.54
C GLU A 177 -2.63 -12.90 -5.36
N ILE A 178 -1.51 -12.19 -5.26
CA ILE A 178 -1.21 -11.02 -6.09
C ILE A 178 -0.09 -11.36 -7.07
N SER A 179 -0.17 -10.83 -8.28
CA SER A 179 0.89 -11.05 -9.27
C SER A 179 2.19 -10.36 -8.84
N PRO A 180 3.36 -10.99 -9.01
CA PRO A 180 4.65 -10.31 -8.91
C PRO A 180 4.86 -9.18 -9.92
N ARG A 181 3.93 -8.97 -10.85
CA ARG A 181 3.91 -7.86 -11.82
C ARG A 181 2.83 -6.81 -11.54
N GLU A 182 1.97 -7.04 -10.56
CA GLU A 182 0.94 -6.07 -10.16
C GLU A 182 1.60 -4.78 -9.67
N GLN A 183 1.08 -3.60 -10.01
CA GLN A 183 1.66 -2.32 -9.58
C GLN A 183 0.58 -1.29 -9.31
N VAL A 184 0.82 -0.44 -8.33
CA VAL A 184 0.04 0.75 -8.03
C VAL A 184 0.41 1.84 -9.01
N ILE A 185 -0.61 2.41 -9.65
CA ILE A 185 -0.49 3.55 -10.54
C ILE A 185 -1.50 4.61 -10.10
N THR A 186 -1.15 5.88 -10.28
CA THR A 186 -2.12 6.96 -10.19
C THR A 186 -3.01 6.91 -11.43
N LEU A 187 -4.32 6.85 -11.24
CA LEU A 187 -5.26 6.90 -12.36
C LEU A 187 -5.21 8.29 -13.00
N PRO A 188 -4.95 8.40 -14.31
CA PRO A 188 -5.02 9.69 -14.99
C PRO A 188 -6.47 10.18 -14.98
N VAL A 189 -6.68 11.41 -14.53
CA VAL A 189 -8.00 12.02 -14.45
C VAL A 189 -8.34 12.67 -15.77
N LYS A 190 -9.50 12.32 -16.33
CA LYS A 190 -10.05 12.95 -17.54
C LYS A 190 -10.89 14.18 -17.20
N GLU A 191 -11.75 14.05 -16.20
CA GLU A 191 -12.65 15.11 -15.74
C GLU A 191 -12.98 14.90 -14.26
N THR A 192 -13.05 16.01 -13.52
CA THR A 192 -13.56 16.06 -12.15
C THR A 192 -14.96 16.69 -12.15
N GLN A 193 -15.93 15.99 -11.58
CA GLN A 193 -17.29 16.45 -11.39
C GLN A 193 -17.55 16.61 -9.90
N THR A 194 -18.00 17.80 -9.49
CA THR A 194 -18.25 18.06 -8.08
C THR A 194 -19.33 19.12 -7.86
N ASN A 195 -19.99 19.05 -6.72
CA ASN A 195 -20.82 20.12 -6.16
C ASN A 195 -20.26 20.64 -4.82
N MET A 196 -19.02 20.27 -4.48
CA MET A 196 -18.22 20.87 -3.41
C MET A 196 -17.62 22.21 -3.90
N THR A 197 -17.21 23.05 -2.96
CA THR A 197 -16.53 24.31 -3.28
C THR A 197 -15.08 24.02 -3.66
N ASP A 198 -14.66 24.41 -4.86
CA ASP A 198 -13.26 24.37 -5.28
C ASP A 198 -12.47 25.51 -4.62
N CYS A 199 -11.38 25.18 -3.93
CA CYS A 199 -10.52 26.13 -3.22
C CYS A 199 -9.43 26.74 -4.12
N GLY A 200 -9.26 26.26 -5.35
CA GLY A 200 -8.28 26.76 -6.32
C GLY A 200 -6.85 26.22 -6.17
N ASP A 201 -6.61 25.37 -5.18
CA ASP A 201 -5.32 24.69 -4.91
C ASP A 201 -5.38 23.16 -5.14
N GLY A 202 -6.49 22.68 -5.71
CA GLY A 202 -6.78 21.26 -5.90
C GLY A 202 -7.53 20.61 -4.74
N SER A 203 -7.76 21.33 -3.64
CA SER A 203 -8.65 20.91 -2.55
C SER A 203 -10.10 21.32 -2.79
N TYR A 204 -11.02 20.60 -2.13
CA TYR A 204 -12.46 20.81 -2.24
C TYR A 204 -13.10 20.80 -0.86
N GLU A 205 -13.98 21.76 -0.60
CA GLU A 205 -14.67 21.92 0.68
C GLU A 205 -16.15 21.53 0.55
N ALA A 206 -16.59 20.59 1.38
CA ALA A 206 -17.99 20.28 1.56
C ALA A 206 -18.59 21.10 2.72
N THR A 207 -19.66 21.82 2.44
CA THR A 207 -20.42 22.64 3.40
C THR A 207 -21.78 22.03 3.75
N ALA A 208 -22.19 20.96 3.05
CA ALA A 208 -23.40 20.20 3.31
C ALA A 208 -23.21 18.69 3.07
N ALA A 209 -24.05 17.88 3.71
CA ALA A 209 -24.06 16.44 3.50
C ALA A 209 -24.53 16.11 2.07
N ASN A 210 -24.06 14.98 1.53
CA ASN A 210 -24.30 14.50 0.17
C ASN A 210 -23.65 15.34 -0.94
N GLN A 211 -22.77 16.28 -0.61
CA GLN A 211 -21.87 16.82 -1.61
C GLN A 211 -20.83 15.77 -2.01
N GLU A 212 -20.47 15.75 -3.29
CA GLU A 212 -19.66 14.73 -3.92
C GLU A 212 -18.54 15.36 -4.74
N ILE A 213 -17.41 14.67 -4.78
CA ILE A 213 -16.34 14.87 -5.76
C ILE A 213 -16.10 13.53 -6.45
N LEU A 214 -16.10 13.55 -7.78
CA LEU A 214 -16.02 12.37 -8.62
C LEU A 214 -15.02 12.61 -9.75
N GLN A 215 -14.15 11.65 -10.00
CA GLN A 215 -13.17 11.71 -11.06
C GLN A 215 -13.43 10.58 -12.06
N SER A 216 -13.51 10.94 -13.34
CA SER A 216 -13.51 9.99 -14.44
C SER A 216 -12.09 9.70 -14.89
N VAL A 217 -11.83 8.44 -15.25
CA VAL A 217 -10.50 7.98 -15.65
C VAL A 217 -10.26 8.27 -17.14
N ASP A 218 -9.06 8.73 -17.48
CA ASP A 218 -8.60 8.77 -18.87
C ASP A 218 -8.18 7.36 -19.33
N VAL A 219 -9.19 6.58 -19.72
CA VAL A 219 -9.01 5.21 -20.20
C VAL A 219 -8.16 5.16 -21.47
N ALA A 220 -8.19 6.20 -22.31
CA ALA A 220 -7.39 6.25 -23.52
C ALA A 220 -5.89 6.36 -23.18
N ALA A 221 -5.52 7.24 -22.24
CA ALA A 221 -4.15 7.36 -21.75
C ALA A 221 -3.66 6.06 -21.07
N LEU A 222 -4.50 5.43 -20.23
CA LEU A 222 -4.17 4.15 -19.60
C LEU A 222 -3.96 3.04 -20.63
N SER A 223 -4.88 2.92 -21.60
CA SER A 223 -4.83 1.89 -22.64
C SER A 223 -3.60 2.05 -23.52
N ALA A 224 -3.22 3.28 -23.85
CA ALA A 224 -2.01 3.56 -24.62
C ALA A 224 -0.73 3.14 -23.86
N LYS A 225 -0.71 3.29 -22.53
CA LYS A 225 0.48 3.00 -21.71
C LYS A 225 0.59 1.53 -21.32
N TYR A 226 -0.52 0.87 -21.01
CA TYR A 226 -0.52 -0.48 -20.42
C TYR A 226 -1.24 -1.53 -21.28
N GLY A 227 -1.90 -1.14 -22.36
CA GLY A 227 -2.74 -2.02 -23.17
C GLY A 227 -4.16 -2.15 -22.60
N THR A 228 -5.16 -2.27 -23.48
CA THR A 228 -6.59 -2.33 -23.11
C THR A 228 -6.94 -3.53 -22.24
N ASP A 229 -6.24 -4.65 -22.45
CA ASP A 229 -6.53 -5.94 -21.83
C ASP A 229 -5.80 -6.13 -20.49
N SER A 230 -5.03 -5.12 -20.08
CA SER A 230 -4.38 -5.11 -18.76
C SER A 230 -5.44 -5.15 -17.65
N ARG A 231 -5.15 -5.94 -16.61
CA ARG A 231 -6.05 -6.18 -15.50
C ARG A 231 -5.98 -5.05 -14.47
N VAL A 232 -7.14 -4.64 -13.99
CA VAL A 232 -7.31 -3.82 -12.78
C VAL A 232 -7.73 -4.77 -11.67
N THR A 233 -6.82 -5.01 -10.74
CA THR A 233 -6.92 -6.00 -9.66
C THR A 233 -7.29 -5.37 -8.31
N GLY A 234 -7.34 -4.04 -8.24
CA GLY A 234 -7.74 -3.29 -7.07
C GLY A 234 -7.90 -1.81 -7.39
N ILE A 235 -8.71 -1.12 -6.60
CA ILE A 235 -8.96 0.31 -6.70
C ILE A 235 -8.77 0.89 -5.30
N SER A 236 -8.01 1.98 -5.20
CA SER A 236 -7.87 2.75 -3.98
C SER A 236 -8.24 4.21 -4.22
N LEU A 237 -9.14 4.72 -3.39
CA LEU A 237 -9.52 6.12 -3.31
C LEU A 237 -8.78 6.73 -2.13
N ILE A 238 -8.12 7.88 -2.36
CA ILE A 238 -7.35 8.58 -1.34
C ILE A 238 -7.83 10.02 -1.28
N GLY A 239 -8.17 10.49 -0.08
CA GLY A 239 -8.37 11.91 0.22
C GLY A 239 -7.15 12.42 0.98
N ASN A 240 -6.34 13.29 0.36
CA ASN A 240 -5.12 13.81 0.95
C ASN A 240 -4.92 15.31 0.59
N PRO A 241 -5.05 16.25 1.55
CA PRO A 241 -5.54 16.01 2.90
C PRO A 241 -7.06 15.76 2.92
N ALA A 242 -7.54 15.11 3.97
CA ALA A 242 -8.96 14.98 4.29
C ALA A 242 -9.14 15.21 5.79
N TYR A 243 -9.73 16.36 6.13
CA TYR A 243 -9.99 16.77 7.50
C TYR A 243 -11.36 17.44 7.62
N ARG A 244 -11.90 17.50 8.84
CA ARG A 244 -13.15 18.21 9.15
C ARG A 244 -12.87 19.48 9.93
N THR A 245 -13.64 20.52 9.64
CA THR A 245 -13.61 21.81 10.35
C THR A 245 -14.76 21.98 11.34
N ALA A 246 -15.74 21.06 11.33
CA ALA A 246 -16.91 21.08 12.20
C ALA A 246 -17.38 19.65 12.58
N GLU A 247 -18.27 19.53 13.56
CA GLU A 247 -18.86 18.25 14.00
C GLU A 247 -19.95 17.71 13.05
N GLY A 248 -20.60 18.57 12.27
CA GLY A 248 -21.74 18.18 11.43
C GLY A 248 -21.39 17.40 10.16
N LEU A 249 -20.16 17.52 9.65
CA LEU A 249 -19.67 16.80 8.46
C LEU A 249 -18.36 16.12 8.84
N CYS A 250 -18.46 14.87 9.28
CA CYS A 250 -17.34 14.16 9.89
C CYS A 250 -16.97 12.86 9.18
N ALA A 251 -17.58 12.57 8.03
CA ALA A 251 -17.33 11.35 7.29
C ALA A 251 -17.22 11.56 5.77
N LEU A 252 -16.40 10.73 5.12
CA LEU A 252 -16.36 10.55 3.68
C LEU A 252 -16.76 9.11 3.34
N THR A 253 -17.76 8.96 2.48
CA THR A 253 -18.14 7.65 1.93
C THR A 253 -17.53 7.50 0.54
N ALA A 254 -16.78 6.43 0.33
CA ALA A 254 -16.24 6.10 -0.98
C ALA A 254 -17.37 5.66 -1.91
N ILE A 255 -17.43 6.26 -3.09
CA ILE A 255 -18.49 6.00 -4.09
C ILE A 255 -17.91 5.72 -5.47
N GLU A 256 -18.61 4.85 -6.20
CA GLU A 256 -18.41 4.62 -7.62
C GLU A 256 -19.73 4.88 -8.35
N LYS A 257 -19.65 5.55 -9.51
CA LYS A 257 -20.79 5.71 -10.41
C LYS A 257 -20.49 5.08 -11.76
N SER A 258 -21.44 4.29 -12.25
CA SER A 258 -21.36 3.66 -13.57
C SER A 258 -22.76 3.46 -14.14
N GLY A 259 -23.00 3.95 -15.37
CA GLY A 259 -24.28 3.73 -16.07
C GLY A 259 -25.54 4.20 -15.31
N GLY A 260 -25.41 5.23 -14.46
CA GLY A 260 -26.49 5.74 -13.61
C GLY A 260 -26.67 5.01 -12.26
N ASN A 261 -25.94 3.92 -12.03
CA ASN A 261 -25.88 3.26 -10.73
C ASN A 261 -24.84 3.94 -9.84
N ILE A 262 -25.14 4.00 -8.54
CA ILE A 262 -24.20 4.45 -7.52
C ILE A 262 -23.95 3.27 -6.58
N THR A 263 -22.67 2.94 -6.37
CA THR A 263 -22.23 1.96 -5.39
C THR A 263 -21.47 2.67 -4.29
N GLU A 264 -21.88 2.43 -3.04
CA GLU A 264 -21.20 2.92 -1.84
C GLU A 264 -20.32 1.81 -1.27
N TYR A 265 -19.14 2.17 -0.81
CA TYR A 265 -18.16 1.26 -0.21
C TYR A 265 -17.95 1.63 1.26
N GLY A 266 -16.71 1.90 1.68
CA GLY A 266 -16.43 2.27 3.07
C GLY A 266 -16.87 3.69 3.42
N ARG A 267 -17.37 3.84 4.65
CA ARG A 267 -17.57 5.14 5.31
C ARG A 267 -16.42 5.38 6.28
N HIS A 268 -15.68 6.46 6.06
CA HIS A 268 -14.44 6.78 6.78
C HIS A 268 -14.64 8.05 7.61
N ILE A 269 -14.38 7.96 8.91
CA ILE A 269 -14.42 9.13 9.80
C ILE A 269 -13.20 10.00 9.51
N VAL A 270 -13.45 11.28 9.32
CA VAL A 270 -12.43 12.27 9.04
C VAL A 270 -12.02 12.96 10.34
N GLU A 271 -10.72 13.14 10.55
CA GLU A 271 -10.18 13.79 11.75
C GLU A 271 -10.19 15.32 11.63
N GLN A 272 -9.97 16.02 12.74
CA GLN A 272 -9.79 17.49 12.73
C GLN A 272 -8.34 17.93 12.41
N ASN A 273 -7.44 16.98 12.16
CA ASN A 273 -6.05 17.27 11.87
C ASN A 273 -5.87 17.60 10.36
N PRO A 274 -5.35 18.79 10.00
CA PRO A 274 -5.21 19.21 8.60
C PRO A 274 -4.33 18.33 7.72
N THR A 275 -3.50 17.46 8.31
CA THR A 275 -2.64 16.53 7.56
C THR A 275 -3.20 15.11 7.49
N SER A 276 -4.42 14.87 7.98
CA SER A 276 -5.01 13.54 7.95
C SER A 276 -5.34 13.11 6.52
N VAL A 277 -5.25 11.81 6.30
CA VAL A 277 -5.53 11.16 5.02
C VAL A 277 -6.61 10.12 5.26
N VAL A 278 -7.57 10.03 4.33
CA VAL A 278 -8.52 8.91 4.31
C VAL A 278 -8.26 8.04 3.10
N MET A 279 -8.51 6.74 3.25
CA MET A 279 -8.38 5.79 2.16
C MET A 279 -9.45 4.73 2.20
N ASP A 280 -10.03 4.47 1.04
CA ASP A 280 -10.81 3.27 0.75
C ASP A 280 -10.02 2.42 -0.25
N ALA A 281 -9.90 1.12 0.00
CA ALA A 281 -9.23 0.20 -0.91
C ALA A 281 -10.04 -1.08 -1.04
N ARG A 282 -10.15 -1.60 -2.26
CA ARG A 282 -10.90 -2.81 -2.57
C ARG A 282 -10.26 -3.62 -3.67
N SER A 283 -10.48 -4.93 -3.65
CA SER A 283 -10.21 -5.80 -4.79
C SER A 283 -11.13 -5.43 -5.95
N ALA A 284 -10.60 -5.56 -7.17
CA ALA A 284 -11.34 -5.40 -8.41
C ALA A 284 -10.99 -6.56 -9.34
N SER A 285 -11.89 -6.90 -10.24
CA SER A 285 -11.65 -7.91 -11.28
C SER A 285 -12.22 -7.39 -12.59
N MET A 286 -11.45 -6.52 -13.23
CA MET A 286 -11.83 -5.91 -14.50
C MET A 286 -10.59 -5.63 -15.35
N THR A 287 -10.81 -5.14 -16.56
CA THR A 287 -9.80 -4.66 -17.50
C THR A 287 -9.76 -3.14 -17.50
N ILE A 288 -8.70 -2.55 -18.05
CA ILE A 288 -8.62 -1.09 -18.25
C ILE A 288 -9.79 -0.61 -19.12
N ALA A 289 -10.20 -1.37 -20.13
CA ALA A 289 -11.32 -1.00 -21.00
C ALA A 289 -12.64 -0.84 -20.22
N GLU A 290 -12.87 -1.67 -19.20
CA GLU A 290 -14.09 -1.66 -18.38
C GLU A 290 -14.19 -0.45 -17.45
N LEU A 291 -13.09 0.29 -17.22
CA LEU A 291 -13.12 1.59 -16.51
C LEU A 291 -13.86 2.68 -17.30
N THR A 292 -14.18 2.45 -18.57
CA THR A 292 -14.86 3.44 -19.42
C THR A 292 -16.21 3.82 -18.82
N GLY A 293 -16.38 5.12 -18.55
CA GLY A 293 -17.62 5.65 -17.98
C GLY A 293 -17.77 5.43 -16.47
N GLN A 294 -16.79 4.80 -15.81
CA GLN A 294 -16.74 4.75 -14.35
C GLN A 294 -16.23 6.08 -13.78
N GLN A 295 -16.81 6.48 -12.67
CA GLN A 295 -16.37 7.62 -11.87
C GLN A 295 -16.14 7.17 -10.44
N PHE A 296 -15.07 7.66 -9.83
CA PHE A 296 -14.71 7.31 -8.46
C PHE A 296 -14.54 8.56 -7.63
N GLY A 297 -14.92 8.51 -6.36
CA GLY A 297 -14.58 9.59 -5.44
C GLY A 297 -15.32 9.50 -4.12
N TRP A 298 -15.62 10.66 -3.56
CA TRP A 298 -16.07 10.78 -2.18
C TRP A 298 -17.39 11.51 -2.08
N ARG A 299 -18.25 11.06 -1.17
CA ARG A 299 -19.43 11.78 -0.70
C ARG A 299 -19.23 12.25 0.75
N ALA A 300 -19.42 13.53 1.01
CA ALA A 300 -19.42 14.09 2.35
C ALA A 300 -20.67 13.68 3.12
N GLY A 301 -20.50 13.31 4.39
CA GLY A 301 -21.57 12.88 5.26
C GLY A 301 -21.35 13.26 6.72
N THR A 302 -22.41 13.08 7.51
CA THR A 302 -22.40 13.19 8.97
C THR A 302 -21.88 11.90 9.58
#